data_AF-A0A4R6EH16-F1
#
_entry.id   AF-A0A4R6EH16-F1
#
_cell.length_a   1.000
_cell.length_b   1.000
_cell.length_c   1.000
_cell.angle_alpha   90.00
_cell.angle_beta   90.00
_cell.angle_gamma   90.00
#
_symmetry.space_group_name_H-M   'P 1'
#
loop_
_entity.id
_entity.type
_entity.pdbx_description
1 polymer ?
#
loop_
_entity_poly.entity_id
_entity_poly.type
_entity_poly.pdbx_seq_one_letter_code
_entity_poly.pdbx_strand_id
1 'polypeptide(L)'
;MIELILEPRCVRCLACVRVCPNDVLEADGDGLPYVARQQDCCSCFLCEAYCAPDALYVAPEAYPLPGLDAAQLLADGRIGAFRRALGWDQRKPGELDARAGAAPAIQRGHPGSPQDLHRSESYANGINRH
;
A
#
# COMPACT_ATOMS: atom_id res chain seq x y z
N MET A 1 -3.60 5.52 6.46
CA MET A 1 -2.68 4.42 6.75
C MET A 1 -3.47 3.16 7.08
N ILE A 2 -2.83 2.01 7.27
CA ILE A 2 -3.55 0.82 7.76
C ILE A 2 -3.99 1.02 9.21
N GLU A 3 -5.26 0.79 9.51
CA GLU A 3 -5.84 1.05 10.85
C GLU A 3 -6.35 -0.22 11.52
N LEU A 4 -6.78 -1.21 10.75
CA LEU A 4 -7.47 -2.37 11.30
C LEU A 4 -7.14 -3.66 10.55
N ILE A 5 -6.93 -4.71 11.34
CA ILE A 5 -6.94 -6.10 10.92
C ILE A 5 -8.09 -6.78 11.66
N LEU A 6 -9.13 -7.18 10.92
CA LEU A 6 -10.29 -7.86 11.47
C LEU A 6 -10.00 -9.36 11.55
N GLU A 7 -9.44 -9.79 12.67
CA GLU A 7 -9.04 -11.19 12.92
C GLU A 7 -10.13 -12.22 12.55
N PRO A 8 -11.43 -12.04 12.90
CA PRO A 8 -12.48 -13.00 12.53
C PRO A 8 -12.65 -13.27 11.03
N ARG A 9 -12.14 -12.38 10.15
CA ARG A 9 -12.15 -12.57 8.69
C ARG A 9 -10.80 -13.02 8.13
N CYS A 10 -9.73 -12.94 8.92
CA CYS A 10 -8.40 -13.24 8.43
C CYS A 10 -8.21 -14.76 8.26
N VAL A 11 -7.85 -15.18 7.06
CA VAL A 11 -7.57 -16.60 6.74
C VAL A 11 -6.08 -16.93 6.78
N ARG A 12 -5.26 -16.07 7.41
CA ARG A 12 -3.81 -16.29 7.62
C ARG A 12 -3.02 -16.60 6.34
N CYS A 13 -3.44 -16.04 5.20
CA CYS A 13 -2.78 -16.28 3.90
C CYS A 13 -1.50 -15.44 3.69
N LEU A 14 -1.26 -14.46 4.56
CA LEU A 14 -0.12 -13.53 4.55
C LEU A 14 0.08 -12.76 3.24
N ALA A 15 -0.95 -12.65 2.39
CA ALA A 15 -0.87 -11.86 1.17
C ALA A 15 -0.57 -10.40 1.47
N CYS A 16 -1.19 -9.85 2.51
CA CYS A 16 -0.98 -8.47 2.95
C CYS A 16 0.46 -8.17 3.40
N VAL A 17 1.13 -9.12 4.05
CA VAL A 17 2.54 -9.04 4.42
C VAL A 17 3.40 -9.00 3.15
N ARG A 18 3.19 -9.96 2.23
CA ARG A 18 3.99 -10.08 1.00
C ARG A 18 3.87 -8.90 0.02
N VAL A 19 2.72 -8.22 -0.02
CA VAL A 19 2.47 -7.12 -0.97
C VAL A 19 2.75 -5.74 -0.38
N CYS A 20 3.09 -5.65 0.90
CA CYS A 20 3.36 -4.36 1.53
C CYS A 20 4.73 -3.84 1.04
N PRO A 21 4.79 -2.69 0.35
CA PRO A 21 6.06 -2.19 -0.18
C PRO A 21 7.00 -1.61 0.89
N ASN A 22 6.45 -1.31 2.08
CA ASN A 22 7.17 -0.68 3.19
C ASN A 22 7.26 -1.59 4.41
N ASP A 23 6.98 -2.90 4.25
CA ASP A 23 7.05 -3.90 5.32
C ASP A 23 6.29 -3.49 6.60
N VAL A 24 5.13 -2.84 6.48
CA VAL A 24 4.34 -2.35 7.63
C VAL A 24 3.72 -3.49 8.43
N LEU A 25 3.44 -4.60 7.76
CA LEU A 25 2.78 -5.78 8.31
C LEU A 25 3.78 -6.91 8.49
N GLU A 26 3.71 -7.59 9.62
CA GLU A 26 4.44 -8.82 9.90
C GLU A 26 3.47 -9.91 10.34
N ALA A 27 3.93 -11.17 10.36
CA ALA A 27 3.16 -12.29 10.87
C ALA A 27 3.64 -12.68 12.28
N ASP A 28 2.71 -12.99 13.17
CA ASP A 28 3.04 -13.63 14.44
C ASP A 28 3.35 -15.14 14.27
N GLY A 29 3.60 -15.83 15.37
CA GLY A 29 3.90 -17.27 15.39
C GLY A 29 2.77 -18.16 14.89
N ASP A 30 1.53 -17.67 14.90
CA ASP A 30 0.34 -18.38 14.43
C ASP A 30 -0.04 -17.97 12.98
N GLY A 31 0.74 -17.09 12.36
CA GLY A 31 0.48 -16.58 11.02
C GLY A 31 -0.64 -15.53 10.96
N LEU A 32 -1.03 -14.91 12.08
CA LEU A 32 -1.89 -13.73 12.05
C LEU A 32 -1.03 -12.52 11.69
N PRO A 33 -1.41 -11.73 10.67
CA PRO A 33 -0.72 -10.48 10.41
C PRO A 33 -1.02 -9.46 11.52
N TYR A 34 0.00 -8.69 11.91
CA TYR A 34 -0.11 -7.55 12.81
C TYR A 34 0.60 -6.33 12.23
N VAL A 35 0.24 -5.12 12.68
CA VAL A 35 0.84 -3.86 12.22
C VAL A 35 2.10 -3.58 13.03
N ALA A 36 3.26 -3.84 12.44
CA ALA A 36 4.56 -3.66 13.11
C ALA A 36 5.04 -2.20 13.07
N ARG A 37 4.74 -1.48 11.97
CA ARG A 37 5.28 -0.15 11.67
C ARG A 37 4.23 0.77 11.04
N GLN A 38 3.16 1.08 11.76
CA GLN A 38 2.02 1.81 11.21
C GLN A 38 2.44 3.14 10.54
N GLN A 39 3.37 3.87 11.15
CA GLN A 39 3.88 5.15 10.67
C GLN A 39 4.57 5.10 9.30
N ASP A 40 5.01 3.91 8.87
CA ASP A 40 5.68 3.72 7.57
C ASP A 40 4.65 3.42 6.45
N CYS A 41 3.36 3.35 6.80
CA CYS A 41 2.30 3.11 5.83
C CYS A 41 2.02 4.35 4.97
N CYS A 42 2.31 4.24 3.68
CA CYS A 42 2.05 5.30 2.69
C CYS A 42 0.59 5.32 2.16
N SER A 43 -0.34 4.61 2.80
CA SER A 43 -1.74 4.47 2.34
C SER A 43 -1.85 4.03 0.87
N CYS A 44 -1.06 3.04 0.44
CA CYS A 44 -1.12 2.51 -0.93
C CYS A 44 -2.28 1.53 -1.20
N PHE A 45 -2.99 1.11 -0.15
CA PHE A 45 -4.13 0.17 -0.19
C PHE A 45 -3.86 -1.22 -0.79
N LEU A 46 -2.60 -1.56 -1.11
CA LEU A 46 -2.28 -2.87 -1.69
C LEU A 46 -2.68 -4.03 -0.76
N CYS A 47 -2.45 -3.90 0.54
CA CYS A 47 -2.84 -4.94 1.49
C CYS A 47 -4.37 -5.17 1.48
N GLU A 48 -5.18 -4.11 1.41
CA GLU A 48 -6.64 -4.22 1.27
C GLU A 48 -7.04 -4.82 -0.07
N ALA A 49 -6.44 -4.37 -1.17
CA ALA A 49 -6.71 -4.89 -2.51
C ALA A 49 -6.45 -6.40 -2.61
N TYR A 50 -5.35 -6.89 -2.02
CA TYR A 50 -5.00 -8.32 -2.02
C TYR A 50 -5.71 -9.15 -0.93
N CYS A 51 -6.49 -8.53 -0.04
CA CYS A 51 -7.22 -9.23 1.01
C CYS A 51 -8.58 -9.74 0.52
N ALA A 52 -8.60 -10.93 -0.09
CA ALA A 52 -9.83 -11.56 -0.56
C ALA A 52 -10.97 -11.67 0.48
N PRO A 53 -10.73 -12.00 1.77
CA PRO A 53 -11.81 -12.09 2.76
C PRO A 53 -12.25 -10.73 3.33
N ASP A 54 -11.72 -9.61 2.82
CA ASP A 54 -11.99 -8.26 3.33
C ASP A 54 -11.76 -8.17 4.85
N ALA A 55 -10.53 -8.50 5.27
CA ALA A 55 -10.10 -8.49 6.67
C ALA A 55 -9.24 -7.26 7.03
N LEU A 56 -9.00 -6.35 6.10
CA LEU A 56 -8.12 -5.19 6.30
C LEU A 56 -8.87 -3.91 5.95
N TYR A 57 -8.61 -2.85 6.73
CA TYR A 57 -9.07 -1.51 6.41
C TYR A 57 -7.87 -0.54 6.43
N VAL A 58 -7.71 0.15 5.32
CA VAL A 58 -6.73 1.22 5.16
C VAL A 58 -7.49 2.53 5.05
N ALA A 59 -7.14 3.49 5.89
CA ALA A 59 -7.65 4.84 5.84
C ALA A 59 -6.81 5.68 4.84
N PRO A 60 -7.39 6.66 4.12
CA PRO A 60 -6.62 7.56 3.26
C PRO A 60 -5.73 8.55 4.04
N GLU A 61 -6.03 8.79 5.32
CA GLU A 61 -5.33 9.77 6.14
C GLU A 61 -3.86 9.38 6.38
N ALA A 62 -2.99 10.38 6.45
CA ALA A 62 -1.56 10.21 6.72
C ALA A 62 -1.24 9.97 8.21
N TYR A 63 -2.24 10.14 9.08
CA TYR A 63 -2.12 10.01 10.52
C TYR A 63 -3.22 9.11 11.07
N PRO A 64 -3.00 8.46 12.23
CA PRO A 64 -3.98 7.55 12.81
C PRO A 64 -5.31 8.23 13.07
N LEU A 65 -6.40 7.52 12.78
CA LEU A 65 -7.74 8.00 13.04
C LEU A 65 -8.15 7.72 14.51
N PRO A 66 -8.46 8.75 15.32
CA PRO A 66 -8.97 8.53 16.66
C PRO A 66 -10.40 7.96 16.63
N GLY A 67 -10.70 7.01 17.52
CA GLY A 67 -12.07 6.51 17.72
C GLY A 67 -12.59 5.60 16.61
N LEU A 68 -11.70 4.83 15.96
CA LEU A 68 -12.08 3.87 14.94
C LEU A 68 -12.88 2.70 15.54
N ASP A 69 -14.09 2.47 15.02
CA ASP A 69 -14.93 1.32 15.40
C ASP A 69 -15.02 0.32 14.25
N ALA A 70 -14.51 -0.89 14.49
CA ALA A 70 -14.55 -1.99 13.54
C ALA A 70 -15.98 -2.39 13.15
N ALA A 71 -16.94 -2.33 14.07
CA ALA A 71 -18.33 -2.69 13.80
C ALA A 71 -18.98 -1.68 12.85
N GLN A 72 -18.77 -0.39 13.10
CA GLN A 72 -19.27 0.68 12.23
C GLN A 72 -18.63 0.61 10.82
N LEU A 73 -17.31 0.44 10.73
CA LEU A 73 -16.63 0.28 9.43
C LEU A 73 -17.17 -0.90 8.64
N LEU A 74 -17.51 -1.99 9.33
CA LEU A 74 -18.11 -3.16 8.71
C LEU A 74 -19.53 -2.89 8.24
N ALA A 75 -20.36 -2.26 9.08
CA ALA A 75 -21.74 -1.89 8.77
C ALA A 75 -21.82 -0.91 7.58
N ASP A 76 -20.90 0.05 7.50
CA ASP A 76 -20.80 1.01 6.40
C ASP A 76 -20.20 0.40 5.12
N GLY A 77 -19.78 -0.87 5.15
CA GLY A 77 -19.15 -1.53 4.03
C GLY A 77 -17.81 -0.90 3.64
N ARG A 78 -17.09 -0.30 4.59
CA ARG A 78 -15.78 0.35 4.36
C ARG A 78 -14.63 -0.65 4.31
N ILE A 79 -14.75 -1.78 4.99
CA ILE A 79 -13.75 -2.85 4.93
C ILE A 79 -13.80 -3.53 3.54
N GLY A 80 -12.67 -3.53 2.83
CA GLY A 80 -12.56 -4.04 1.45
C GLY A 80 -13.21 -3.13 0.39
N ALA A 81 -13.63 -1.92 0.76
CA ALA A 81 -14.27 -1.00 -0.17
C ALA A 81 -13.33 -0.62 -1.32
N PHE A 82 -12.04 -0.46 -1.05
CA PHE A 82 -11.05 -0.13 -2.07
C PHE A 82 -10.93 -1.25 -3.12
N ARG A 83 -10.81 -2.51 -2.64
CA ARG A 83 -10.75 -3.70 -3.50
C ARG A 83 -11.95 -3.78 -4.44
N ARG A 84 -13.15 -3.58 -3.90
CA ARG A 84 -14.40 -3.60 -4.68
C ARG A 84 -14.49 -2.43 -5.66
N ALA A 85 -14.13 -1.22 -5.23
CA ALA A 85 -14.18 -0.02 -6.07
C ALA A 85 -13.27 -0.12 -7.30
N LEU A 86 -12.11 -0.78 -7.18
CA LEU A 86 -11.21 -1.03 -8.31
C LEU A 86 -11.66 -2.18 -9.23
N GLY A 87 -12.74 -2.90 -8.88
CA GLY A 87 -13.10 -4.14 -9.58
C GLY A 87 -11.98 -5.18 -9.51
N TRP A 88 -11.22 -5.20 -8.40
CA TRP A 88 -9.97 -5.94 -8.29
C TRP A 88 -10.12 -7.44 -8.58
N ASP A 89 -11.27 -8.02 -8.27
CA ASP A 89 -11.52 -9.45 -8.50
C ASP A 89 -11.80 -9.80 -9.96
N GLN A 90 -12.14 -8.80 -10.77
CA GLN A 90 -12.50 -8.97 -12.17
C GLN A 90 -11.26 -8.86 -13.09
N ARG A 91 -10.10 -8.50 -12.52
CA ARG A 91 -8.85 -8.37 -13.28
C ARG A 91 -8.40 -9.74 -13.79
N LYS A 92 -8.15 -9.83 -15.09
CA LYS A 92 -7.53 -11.01 -15.70
C LYS A 92 -6.05 -10.73 -15.93
N PRO A 93 -5.12 -11.55 -15.40
CA PRO A 93 -3.70 -11.38 -15.66
C PRO A 93 -3.41 -11.35 -17.17
N GLY A 94 -2.72 -10.31 -17.64
CA GLY A 94 -2.34 -10.15 -19.05
C GLY A 94 -3.40 -9.51 -19.95
N GLU A 95 -4.60 -9.21 -19.44
CA GLU A 95 -5.62 -8.46 -20.18
C GLU A 95 -5.47 -6.97 -19.83
N LEU A 96 -5.01 -6.14 -20.78
CA LEU A 96 -5.05 -4.69 -20.62
C LEU A 96 -6.51 -4.24 -20.60
N ASP A 97 -6.88 -3.39 -19.64
CA ASP A 97 -8.19 -2.74 -19.65
C ASP A 97 -8.30 -1.88 -20.91
N ALA A 98 -9.19 -2.30 -21.83
CA ALA A 98 -9.44 -1.60 -23.09
C ALA A 98 -9.89 -0.14 -22.89
N ARG A 99 -10.35 0.23 -21.69
CA ARG A 99 -10.75 1.59 -21.31
C ARG A 99 -9.63 2.42 -20.69
N ALA A 100 -8.52 1.80 -20.24
CA ALA A 100 -7.42 2.49 -19.59
C ALA A 100 -6.62 3.41 -20.55
N GLY A 101 -6.92 3.37 -21.85
CA GLY A 101 -6.13 4.04 -22.88
C GLY A 101 -4.75 3.41 -23.01
N ALA A 102 -4.05 3.71 -24.10
CA ALA A 102 -2.64 3.36 -24.18
C ALA A 102 -1.90 4.16 -23.10
N ALA A 103 -1.21 3.49 -22.18
CA ALA A 103 -0.24 4.16 -21.32
C ALA A 103 0.70 4.96 -22.24
N PRO A 104 0.97 6.25 -21.96
CA PRO A 104 1.96 6.98 -22.74
C PRO A 104 3.25 6.17 -22.68
N ALA A 105 3.94 6.04 -23.82
CA ALA A 105 5.25 5.42 -23.84
C ALA A 105 6.13 6.20 -22.86
N ILE A 106 6.30 5.66 -21.65
CA ILE A 106 7.27 6.16 -20.69
C ILE A 106 8.59 5.97 -21.41
N GLN A 107 9.11 7.05 -21.99
CA GLN A 107 10.45 7.05 -22.53
C GLN A 107 11.33 6.60 -21.38
N ARG A 108 11.96 5.43 -21.51
CA ARG A 108 12.96 4.96 -20.55
C ARG A 108 13.89 6.14 -20.34
N GLY A 109 13.82 6.74 -19.16
CA GLY A 109 14.72 7.83 -18.80
C GLY A 109 16.12 7.34 -19.12
N HIS A 110 16.84 8.10 -19.94
CA HIS A 110 18.26 7.87 -20.13
C HIS A 110 18.89 7.78 -18.73
N PRO A 111 19.78 6.82 -18.45
CA PRO A 111 20.63 6.97 -17.28
C PRO A 111 21.27 8.35 -17.42
N GLY A 112 21.09 9.20 -16.39
CA GLY A 112 21.62 10.56 -16.37
C GLY A 112 23.05 10.55 -16.89
N SER A 113 23.39 11.56 -17.67
CA SER A 113 24.75 11.68 -18.20
C SER A 113 25.74 11.67 -17.03
N PRO A 114 26.99 11.21 -17.19
CA PRO A 114 27.98 11.25 -16.11
C PRO A 114 28.17 12.63 -15.47
N GLN A 115 27.71 13.70 -16.14
CA GLN A 115 27.71 15.08 -15.68
C GLN A 115 26.69 15.35 -14.57
N ASP A 116 25.63 14.54 -14.48
CA ASP A 116 24.54 14.69 -13.50
C ASP A 116 24.94 14.17 -12.09
N LEU A 117 26.01 13.36 -12.00
CA LEU A 117 26.53 12.83 -10.72
C LEU A 117 27.34 13.87 -9.91
N HIS A 118 27.97 14.84 -10.58
CA HIS A 118 28.70 15.91 -9.88
C HIS A 118 27.78 16.93 -9.17
N ARG A 119 26.49 16.99 -9.55
CA ARG A 119 25.53 17.86 -8.88
C ARG A 119 25.10 17.31 -7.51
N SER A 120 25.08 15.98 -7.33
CA SER A 120 24.77 15.35 -6.03
C SER A 120 25.88 15.55 -4.99
N GLU A 121 27.15 15.60 -5.40
CA GLU A 121 28.27 15.87 -4.48
C GLU A 121 28.29 17.33 -4.01
N SER A 122 27.81 18.25 -4.86
CA SER A 122 27.68 19.68 -4.51
C SER A 122 26.58 19.92 -3.47
N TYR A 123 25.51 19.10 -3.45
CA TYR A 123 24.44 19.18 -2.45
C TYR A 123 24.88 18.60 -1.10
N ALA A 124 25.67 17.51 -1.10
CA ALA A 124 26.21 16.92 0.12
C ALA A 124 27.27 17.82 0.80
N ASN A 125 28.09 18.53 0.01
CA ASN A 125 29.13 19.43 0.53
C ASN A 125 28.63 20.86 0.88
N GLY A 126 27.36 21.17 0.62
CA GLY A 126 26.73 22.46 0.95
C GLY A 126 26.07 22.53 2.33
N ILE A 127 25.90 21.41 3.03
CA ILE A 127 25.17 21.33 4.31
C ILE A 127 26.10 21.53 5.53
N ASN A 128 27.42 21.53 5.34
CA ASN A 128 28.41 21.65 6.43
C ASN A 128 29.13 23.01 6.45
N ARG A 129 28.40 24.11 6.26
CA ARG A 129 28.86 25.45 6.65
C ARG A 129 27.75 26.22 7.37
N HIS A 130 27.65 26.00 8.68
CA HIS A 130 27.28 27.02 9.66
C HIS A 130 27.98 26.72 10.98
#